data_AF-A0A7Y0KGR6-F1
#
_entry.id   AF-A0A7Y0KGR6-F1
#
_cell.length_a   1.000
_cell.length_b   1.000
_cell.length_c   1.000
_cell.angle_alpha   90.00
_cell.angle_beta   90.00
_cell.angle_gamma   90.00
#
_symmetry.space_group_name_H-M   'P 1'
#
loop_
_entity.id
_entity.type
_entity.pdbx_description
1 polymer ?
#
loop_
_entity_poly.entity_id
_entity_poly.type
_entity_poly.pdbx_seq_one_letter_code
_entity_poly.pdbx_strand_id
1 'polypeptide(L)'
;MANPFVKAWKYFLAAFSSKIDEHADPKVQIQQAIEDAQRQHQALSQQAASVIGNQRQLEMKLNRQLGDIEKLQSSARQALTMADQARAKGDEAAAQQYEQSAQAFATQLVTAEQNVEDLKTLHDQSIGAAQQAKQAVERNAQVLQQKLAERTKLLSQLEQAKMQEQVSASLRSMSEVAAPGNTPSLDEVRDKIEKRYTTALGQAELAQNSVQGRMLEVQQATTDFAGQSRLEQIRASMNGPGQVTQGQPAAGQTQPAQTQAPQPAPAQAPTQQYAPPQQN
;
A
#
# COMPACT_ATOMS: atom_id res chain seq x y z
N MET A 1 -10.19 22.42 25.92
CA MET A 1 -9.10 22.28 26.91
C MET A 1 -8.41 20.95 26.65
N ALA A 2 -7.09 20.94 26.47
CA ALA A 2 -6.36 19.72 26.06
C ALA A 2 -6.29 18.72 27.23
N ASN A 3 -6.90 17.54 27.07
CA ASN A 3 -6.96 16.51 28.10
C ASN A 3 -5.55 16.08 28.54
N PRO A 4 -5.22 16.19 29.84
CA PRO A 4 -3.90 15.79 30.37
C PRO A 4 -3.61 14.30 30.17
N PHE A 5 -4.65 13.47 30.05
CA PHE A 5 -4.54 12.03 29.80
C PHE A 5 -3.99 11.70 28.40
N VAL A 6 -4.42 12.44 27.36
CA VAL A 6 -3.92 12.24 25.99
C VAL A 6 -2.46 12.69 25.90
N LYS A 7 -2.08 13.73 26.64
CA LYS A 7 -0.67 14.14 26.74
C LYS A 7 0.17 13.07 27.42
N ALA A 8 -0.26 12.55 28.56
CA ALA A 8 0.42 11.46 29.25
C ALA A 8 0.56 10.20 28.38
N TRP A 9 -0.49 9.85 27.62
CA TRP A 9 -0.45 8.73 26.67
C TRP A 9 0.52 8.96 25.50
N LYS A 10 0.58 10.19 24.97
CA LYS A 10 1.56 10.56 23.94
C LYS A 10 3.00 10.56 24.48
N TYR A 11 3.23 11.02 25.71
CA TYR A 11 4.55 10.95 26.34
C TYR A 11 4.94 9.51 26.69
N PHE A 12 4.00 8.67 27.09
CA PHE A 12 4.24 7.26 27.34
C PHE A 12 4.56 6.51 26.04
N LEU A 13 3.77 6.72 24.97
CA LEU A 13 4.06 6.18 23.63
C LEU A 13 5.39 6.71 23.09
N ALA A 14 5.71 7.98 23.29
CA ALA A 14 6.99 8.56 22.87
C ALA A 14 8.17 8.02 23.69
N ALA A 15 8.01 7.78 24.99
CA ALA A 15 9.04 7.17 25.83
C ALA A 15 9.24 5.68 25.50
N PHE A 16 8.17 4.98 25.11
CA PHE A 16 8.23 3.59 24.65
C PHE A 16 8.79 3.48 23.22
N SER A 17 8.42 4.39 22.31
CA SER A 17 8.97 4.45 20.96
C SER A 17 10.44 4.87 21.00
N SER A 18 10.81 5.85 21.82
CA SER A 18 12.21 6.29 21.98
C SER A 18 13.11 5.17 22.51
N LYS A 19 12.64 4.32 23.44
CA LYS A 19 13.42 3.17 23.92
C LYS A 19 13.49 1.99 22.95
N ILE A 20 12.56 1.89 22.00
CA ILE A 20 12.57 0.84 20.96
C ILE A 20 13.40 1.27 19.74
N ASP A 21 13.37 2.56 19.39
CA ASP A 21 14.14 3.12 18.27
C ASP A 21 15.65 3.19 18.58
N GLU A 22 16.01 3.38 19.85
CA GLU A 22 17.40 3.39 20.34
C GLU A 22 18.03 1.97 20.43
N HIS A 23 17.27 0.94 20.05
CA HIS A 23 17.72 -0.46 19.92
C HIS A 23 17.38 -1.04 18.53
N ALA A 24 17.40 -0.22 17.47
CA ALA A 24 17.32 -0.74 16.11
C ALA A 24 18.46 -1.75 15.88
N ASP A 25 18.11 -3.05 15.76
CA ASP A 25 19.07 -4.14 15.54
C ASP A 25 20.04 -3.72 14.41
N PRO A 26 21.36 -3.68 14.65
CA PRO A 26 22.33 -3.27 13.65
C PRO A 26 22.16 -3.99 12.30
N LYS A 27 21.63 -5.22 12.33
CA LYS A 27 21.25 -5.97 11.13
C LYS A 27 20.22 -5.24 10.27
N VAL A 28 19.19 -4.65 10.88
CA VAL A 28 18.12 -3.91 10.18
C VAL A 28 18.68 -2.64 9.56
N GLN A 29 19.52 -1.90 10.29
CA GLN A 29 20.15 -0.68 9.76
C GLN A 29 21.04 -0.96 8.55
N ILE A 30 21.86 -2.02 8.63
CA ILE A 30 22.69 -2.47 7.50
C ILE A 30 21.81 -2.85 6.31
N GLN A 31 20.70 -3.54 6.56
CA GLN A 31 19.77 -3.95 5.50
C GLN A 31 19.10 -2.75 4.83
N GLN A 32 18.62 -1.79 5.63
CA GLN A 32 18.00 -0.56 5.14
C GLN A 32 18.98 0.27 4.30
N ALA A 33 20.22 0.44 4.76
CA ALA A 33 21.24 1.17 4.02
C ALA A 33 21.52 0.56 2.63
N ILE A 34 21.36 -0.75 2.49
CA ILE A 34 21.60 -1.49 1.24
C ILE A 34 20.39 -1.39 0.33
N GLU A 35 19.19 -1.50 0.87
CA GLU A 35 17.94 -1.25 0.13
C GLU A 35 17.90 0.18 -0.41
N ASP A 36 18.30 1.17 0.39
CA ASP A 36 18.39 2.56 -0.04
C ASP A 36 19.44 2.75 -1.14
N ALA A 37 20.62 2.12 -1.01
CA ALA A 37 21.64 2.16 -2.06
C ALA A 37 21.16 1.50 -3.36
N GLN A 38 20.44 0.38 -3.27
CA GLN A 38 19.83 -0.29 -4.42
C GLN A 38 18.76 0.59 -5.08
N ARG A 39 17.88 1.23 -4.29
CA ARG A 39 16.88 2.18 -4.81
C ARG A 39 17.54 3.35 -5.52
N GLN A 40 18.60 3.93 -4.94
CA GLN A 40 19.36 5.00 -5.57
C GLN A 40 19.98 4.55 -6.90
N HIS A 41 20.56 3.35 -6.95
CA HIS A 41 21.11 2.79 -8.18
C HIS A 41 20.04 2.61 -9.27
N GLN A 42 18.88 2.08 -8.91
CA GLN A 42 17.75 1.93 -9.84
C GLN A 42 17.26 3.28 -10.37
N ALA A 43 17.11 4.28 -9.49
CA ALA A 43 16.69 5.62 -9.88
C ALA A 43 17.71 6.29 -10.83
N LEU A 44 19.01 6.23 -10.51
CA LEU A 44 20.07 6.75 -11.38
C LEU A 44 20.12 6.03 -12.73
N SER A 45 19.92 4.71 -12.73
CA SER A 45 19.87 3.92 -13.96
C SER A 45 18.70 4.30 -14.85
N GLN A 46 17.52 4.53 -14.27
CA GLN A 46 16.34 5.02 -15.02
C GLN A 46 16.57 6.43 -15.58
N GLN A 47 17.15 7.33 -14.78
CA GLN A 47 17.50 8.66 -15.26
C GLN A 47 18.50 8.58 -16.43
N ALA A 48 19.55 7.77 -16.30
CA ALA A 48 20.51 7.56 -17.38
C ALA A 48 19.87 6.95 -18.62
N ALA A 49 18.96 5.98 -18.46
CA ALA A 49 18.22 5.39 -19.57
C ALA A 49 17.40 6.45 -20.33
N SER A 50 16.77 7.40 -19.63
CA SER A 50 16.04 8.49 -20.29
C SER A 50 16.95 9.42 -21.10
N VAL A 51 18.13 9.77 -20.57
CA VAL A 51 19.12 10.62 -21.25
C VAL A 51 19.71 9.92 -22.48
N ILE A 52 20.08 8.65 -22.34
CA ILE A 52 20.57 7.82 -23.44
C ILE A 52 19.47 7.61 -24.49
N GLY A 53 18.22 7.42 -24.05
CA GLY A 53 17.07 7.31 -24.94
C GLY A 53 16.86 8.56 -25.78
N ASN A 54 16.94 9.74 -25.18
CA ASN A 54 16.86 11.02 -25.90
C ASN A 54 17.98 11.16 -26.94
N GLN A 55 19.21 10.76 -26.58
CA GLN A 55 20.35 10.73 -27.52
C GLN A 55 20.06 9.82 -28.72
N ARG A 56 19.55 8.61 -28.49
CA ARG A 56 19.14 7.67 -29.56
C ARG A 56 18.01 8.23 -30.44
N GLN A 57 17.05 8.93 -29.84
CA GLN A 57 15.97 9.57 -30.58
C GLN A 57 16.49 10.66 -31.51
N LEU A 58 17.49 11.44 -31.08
CA LEU A 58 18.15 12.42 -31.94
C LEU A 58 18.90 11.75 -33.09
N GLU A 59 19.61 10.63 -32.84
CA GLU A 59 20.25 9.83 -33.91
C GLU A 59 19.24 9.40 -34.98
N MET A 60 18.09 8.86 -34.56
CA MET A 60 17.05 8.39 -35.48
C MET A 60 16.42 9.54 -36.27
N LYS A 61 16.18 10.69 -35.63
CA LYS A 61 15.66 11.89 -36.30
C LYS A 61 16.65 12.42 -37.33
N LEU A 62 17.93 12.51 -36.95
CA LEU A 62 19.01 12.94 -37.83
C LEU A 62 19.09 12.03 -39.07
N ASN A 63 19.10 10.71 -38.88
CA ASN A 63 19.16 9.75 -39.98
C ASN A 63 17.94 9.84 -40.92
N ARG A 64 16.75 10.10 -40.38
CA ARG A 64 15.54 10.31 -41.18
C ARG A 64 15.65 11.58 -42.03
N GLN A 65 16.09 12.68 -41.44
CA GLN A 65 16.26 13.96 -42.14
C GLN A 65 17.32 13.87 -43.24
N LEU A 66 18.42 13.16 -43.01
CA LEU A 66 19.42 12.88 -44.04
C LEU A 66 18.80 12.12 -45.24
N GLY A 67 17.95 11.13 -44.98
CA GLY A 67 17.22 10.43 -46.05
C GLY A 67 16.21 11.33 -46.80
N ASP A 68 15.62 12.32 -46.14
CA ASP A 68 14.72 13.28 -46.78
C ASP A 68 15.50 14.28 -47.65
N ILE A 69 16.70 14.71 -47.24
CA ILE A 69 17.64 15.48 -48.06
C ILE A 69 17.99 14.73 -49.35
N GLU A 70 18.34 13.45 -49.25
CA GLU A 70 18.67 12.62 -50.43
C GLU A 70 17.51 12.55 -51.43
N LYS A 71 16.27 12.38 -50.93
CA LYS A 71 15.06 12.38 -51.76
C LYS A 71 14.84 13.73 -52.42
N LEU A 72 14.92 14.83 -51.67
CA LEU A 72 14.75 16.19 -52.20
C LEU A 72 15.80 16.49 -53.29
N GLN A 73 17.05 16.12 -53.08
CA GLN A 73 18.11 16.24 -54.08
C GLN A 73 17.81 15.41 -55.33
N SER A 74 17.35 14.17 -55.17
CA SER A 74 16.95 13.30 -56.29
C SER A 74 15.80 13.91 -57.10
N SER A 75 14.74 14.38 -56.42
CA SER A 75 13.58 15.03 -57.05
C SER A 75 13.95 16.33 -57.76
N ALA A 76 14.81 17.17 -57.17
CA ALA A 76 15.30 18.39 -57.81
C ALA A 76 16.09 18.07 -59.10
N ARG A 77 17.00 17.09 -59.05
CA ARG A 77 17.76 16.64 -60.24
C ARG A 77 16.85 16.10 -61.34
N GLN A 78 15.84 15.31 -60.96
CA GLN A 78 14.88 14.77 -61.92
C GLN A 78 14.05 15.88 -62.57
N ALA A 79 13.58 16.86 -61.78
CA ALA A 79 12.84 18.01 -62.30
C ALA A 79 13.68 18.82 -63.31
N LEU A 80 14.95 19.08 -63.01
CA LEU A 80 15.86 19.75 -63.95
C LEU A 80 16.07 18.93 -65.24
N THR A 81 16.25 17.61 -65.10
CA THR A 81 16.38 16.72 -66.27
C THR A 81 15.15 16.75 -67.16
N MET A 82 13.94 16.81 -66.58
CA MET A 82 12.69 16.95 -67.33
C MET A 82 12.56 18.33 -67.98
N ALA A 83 13.00 19.40 -67.31
CA ALA A 83 13.04 20.75 -67.87
C ALA A 83 13.92 20.81 -69.13
N ASP A 84 15.13 20.24 -69.06
CA ASP A 84 16.06 20.19 -70.18
C ASP A 84 15.50 19.38 -71.36
N GLN A 85 14.81 18.27 -71.08
CA GLN A 85 14.15 17.46 -72.11
C GLN A 85 12.98 18.20 -72.77
N ALA A 86 12.18 18.95 -72.00
CA ALA A 86 11.09 19.76 -72.54
C ALA A 86 11.62 20.88 -73.43
N ARG A 87 12.67 21.58 -72.97
CA ARG A 87 13.38 22.61 -73.75
C ARG A 87 13.96 22.06 -75.05
N ALA A 88 14.60 20.88 -75.01
CA ALA A 88 15.13 20.22 -76.20
C ALA A 88 14.05 19.84 -77.23
N LYS A 89 12.80 19.64 -76.77
CA LYS A 89 11.62 19.38 -77.63
C LYS A 89 10.93 20.66 -78.12
N GLY A 90 11.40 21.84 -77.70
CA GLY A 90 10.80 23.13 -78.02
C GLY A 90 9.57 23.50 -77.19
N ASP A 91 9.28 22.76 -76.11
CA ASP A 91 8.17 23.05 -75.20
C ASP A 91 8.66 23.89 -74.01
N GLU A 92 8.78 25.20 -74.24
CA GLU A 92 9.31 26.14 -73.24
C GLU A 92 8.38 26.30 -72.03
N ALA A 93 7.06 26.18 -72.24
CA ALA A 93 6.08 26.29 -71.16
C ALA A 93 6.23 25.14 -70.15
N ALA A 94 6.38 23.90 -70.65
CA ALA A 94 6.64 22.75 -69.80
C ALA A 94 8.00 22.84 -69.10
N ALA A 95 9.04 23.33 -69.80
CA ALA A 95 10.36 23.53 -69.21
C ALA A 95 10.31 24.46 -67.99
N GLN A 96 9.62 25.60 -68.11
CA GLN A 96 9.45 26.56 -67.00
C GLN A 96 8.71 25.96 -65.79
N GLN A 97 7.71 25.10 -66.02
CA GLN A 97 6.99 24.44 -64.92
C GLN A 97 7.89 23.46 -64.14
N TYR A 98 8.70 22.69 -64.85
CA TYR A 98 9.67 21.79 -64.21
C TYR A 98 10.78 22.56 -63.47
N GLU A 99 11.23 23.69 -64.00
CA GLU A 99 12.19 24.57 -63.31
C GLU A 99 11.62 25.16 -62.02
N GLN A 100 10.35 25.63 -62.03
CA GLN A 100 9.69 26.07 -60.80
C GLN A 100 9.57 24.95 -59.77
N SER A 101 9.30 23.72 -60.21
CA SER A 101 9.27 22.54 -59.33
C SER A 101 10.65 22.25 -58.73
N ALA A 102 11.72 22.32 -59.54
CA ALA A 102 13.09 22.18 -59.07
C ALA A 102 13.46 23.26 -58.04
N GLN A 103 13.05 24.51 -58.27
CA GLN A 103 13.26 25.62 -57.34
C GLN A 103 12.51 25.41 -56.01
N ALA A 104 11.29 24.86 -56.06
CA ALA A 104 10.55 24.50 -54.85
C ALA A 104 11.27 23.40 -54.05
N PHE A 105 11.75 22.34 -54.71
CA PHE A 105 12.56 21.30 -54.05
C PHE A 105 13.86 21.86 -53.46
N ALA A 106 14.55 22.75 -54.17
CA ALA A 106 15.76 23.41 -53.66
C ALA A 106 15.49 24.24 -52.40
N THR A 107 14.35 24.95 -52.35
CA THR A 107 13.96 25.72 -51.15
C THR A 107 13.70 24.80 -49.95
N GLN A 108 13.03 23.67 -50.18
CA GLN A 108 12.82 22.65 -49.14
C GLN A 108 14.12 21.99 -48.71
N LEU A 109 15.04 21.75 -49.64
CA LEU A 109 16.36 21.17 -49.38
C LEU A 109 17.16 22.03 -48.41
N VAL A 110 17.27 23.34 -48.65
CA VAL A 110 17.97 24.28 -47.74
C VAL A 110 17.36 24.24 -46.33
N THR A 111 16.04 24.17 -46.23
CA THR A 111 15.35 24.06 -44.94
C THR A 111 15.69 22.74 -44.23
N ALA A 112 15.71 21.63 -44.96
CA ALA A 112 16.07 20.32 -44.41
C ALA A 112 17.55 20.27 -43.97
N GLU A 113 18.47 20.86 -44.74
CA GLU A 113 19.88 20.98 -44.40
C GLU A 113 20.11 21.79 -43.12
N GLN A 114 19.40 22.91 -42.96
CA GLN A 114 19.45 23.70 -41.71
C GLN A 114 18.96 22.88 -40.50
N ASN A 115 17.84 22.16 -40.65
CA ASN A 115 17.31 21.32 -39.58
C ASN A 115 18.29 20.19 -39.19
N VAL A 116 19.05 19.65 -40.15
CA VAL A 116 20.09 18.66 -39.89
C VAL A 116 21.24 19.25 -39.07
N GLU A 117 21.68 20.46 -39.39
CA GLU A 117 22.74 21.14 -38.61
C GLU A 117 22.31 21.41 -37.17
N ASP A 118 21.05 21.85 -36.98
CA ASP A 118 20.48 22.06 -35.65
C ASP A 118 20.39 20.72 -34.87
N LEU A 119 19.92 19.65 -35.52
CA LEU A 119 19.86 18.31 -34.93
C LEU A 119 21.23 17.75 -34.60
N LYS A 120 22.23 18.00 -35.44
CA LYS A 120 23.63 17.60 -35.21
C LYS A 120 24.17 18.26 -33.95
N THR A 121 23.95 19.57 -33.79
CA THR A 121 24.35 20.31 -32.60
C THR A 121 23.72 19.72 -31.34
N LEU A 122 22.41 19.46 -31.36
CA LEU A 122 21.71 18.83 -30.24
C LEU A 122 22.20 17.40 -29.98
N HIS A 123 22.48 16.63 -31.04
CA HIS A 123 23.01 15.28 -30.93
C HIS A 123 24.39 15.28 -30.26
N ASP A 124 25.30 16.15 -30.68
CA ASP A 124 26.64 16.26 -30.09
C ASP A 124 26.58 16.64 -28.61
N GLN A 125 25.70 17.57 -28.23
CA GLN A 125 25.43 17.90 -26.82
C GLN A 125 24.90 16.68 -26.04
N SER A 126 24.00 15.90 -26.66
CA SER A 126 23.42 14.71 -26.04
C SER A 126 24.42 13.56 -25.84
N ILE A 127 25.47 13.45 -26.69
CA ILE A 127 26.56 12.48 -26.50
C ILE A 127 27.26 12.73 -25.18
N GLY A 128 27.62 13.99 -24.89
CA GLY A 128 28.28 14.35 -23.63
C GLY A 128 27.41 14.03 -22.41
N ALA A 129 26.13 14.40 -22.45
CA ALA A 129 25.18 14.10 -21.37
C ALA A 129 25.00 12.59 -21.16
N ALA A 130 24.87 11.81 -22.24
CA ALA A 130 24.75 10.37 -22.18
C ALA A 130 26.02 9.69 -21.62
N GLN A 131 27.21 10.19 -21.97
CA GLN A 131 28.47 9.69 -21.42
C GLN A 131 28.57 9.97 -19.90
N GLN A 132 28.24 11.19 -19.47
CA GLN A 132 28.23 11.54 -18.05
C GLN A 132 27.22 10.68 -17.27
N ALA A 133 26.03 10.46 -17.82
CA ALA A 133 25.03 9.61 -17.21
C ALA A 133 25.50 8.15 -17.07
N LYS A 134 26.14 7.58 -18.11
CA LYS A 134 26.74 6.24 -18.05
C LYS A 134 27.81 6.15 -16.96
N GLN A 135 28.72 7.12 -16.90
CA GLN A 135 29.76 7.17 -15.87
C GLN A 135 29.16 7.29 -14.46
N ALA A 136 28.10 8.07 -14.28
CA ALA A 136 27.42 8.20 -13.00
C ALA A 136 26.80 6.88 -12.53
N VAL A 137 26.16 6.13 -13.43
CA VAL A 137 25.61 4.80 -13.16
C VAL A 137 26.71 3.81 -12.80
N GLU A 138 27.82 3.81 -13.55
CA GLU A 138 28.96 2.93 -13.29
C GLU A 138 29.61 3.20 -11.93
N ARG A 139 29.88 4.48 -11.60
CA ARG A 139 30.39 4.85 -10.28
C ARG A 139 29.44 4.44 -9.16
N ASN A 140 28.13 4.63 -9.36
CA ASN A 140 27.16 4.24 -8.35
C ASN A 140 27.08 2.71 -8.19
N ALA A 141 27.22 1.94 -9.27
CA ALA A 141 27.32 0.49 -9.20
C ALA A 141 28.54 0.04 -8.38
N GLN A 142 29.70 0.68 -8.54
CA GLN A 142 30.90 0.42 -7.73
C GLN A 142 30.66 0.72 -6.24
N VAL A 143 30.02 1.85 -5.93
CA VAL A 143 29.65 2.19 -4.55
C VAL A 143 28.68 1.17 -3.96
N LEU A 144 27.69 0.73 -4.73
CA LEU A 144 26.76 -0.32 -4.30
C LEU A 144 27.50 -1.62 -4.00
N GLN A 145 28.44 -2.02 -4.85
CA GLN A 145 29.26 -3.22 -4.65
C GLN A 145 30.12 -3.11 -3.37
N GLN A 146 30.72 -1.96 -3.12
CA GLN A 146 31.48 -1.69 -1.88
C GLN A 146 30.59 -1.83 -0.65
N LYS A 147 29.40 -1.22 -0.66
CA LYS A 147 28.42 -1.35 0.43
C LYS A 147 27.98 -2.80 0.66
N LEU A 148 27.79 -3.58 -0.40
CA LEU A 148 27.45 -5.00 -0.29
C LEU A 148 28.58 -5.83 0.36
N ALA A 149 29.84 -5.51 0.05
CA ALA A 149 30.99 -6.15 0.69
C ALA A 149 31.08 -5.76 2.18
N GLU A 150 30.90 -4.47 2.49
CA GLU A 150 30.86 -3.96 3.87
C GLU A 150 29.72 -4.58 4.68
N ARG A 151 28.52 -4.71 4.11
CA ARG A 151 27.38 -5.43 4.71
C ARG A 151 27.79 -6.83 5.14
N THR A 152 28.41 -7.59 4.25
CA THR A 152 28.82 -8.97 4.54
C THR A 152 29.80 -9.03 5.71
N LYS A 153 30.78 -8.11 5.73
CA LYS A 153 31.74 -7.98 6.82
C LYS A 153 31.07 -7.62 8.15
N LEU A 154 30.18 -6.61 8.14
CA LEU A 154 29.49 -6.13 9.34
C LEU A 154 28.52 -7.19 9.90
N LEU A 155 27.82 -7.92 9.03
CA LEU A 155 26.94 -9.02 9.46
C LEU A 155 27.73 -10.15 10.12
N SER A 156 28.87 -10.54 9.55
CA SER A 156 29.75 -11.55 10.16
C SER A 156 30.26 -11.10 11.53
N GLN A 157 30.68 -9.84 11.66
CA GLN A 157 31.10 -9.27 12.95
C GLN A 157 29.97 -9.22 13.96
N LEU A 158 28.75 -8.87 13.53
CA LEU A 158 27.57 -8.83 14.37
C LEU A 158 27.21 -10.24 14.87
N GLU A 159 27.29 -11.26 14.02
CA GLU A 159 27.06 -12.65 14.41
C GLU A 159 28.09 -13.13 15.43
N GLN A 160 29.37 -12.79 15.24
CA GLN A 160 30.43 -13.08 16.20
C GLN A 160 30.17 -12.40 17.56
N ALA A 161 29.76 -11.13 17.56
CA ALA A 161 29.41 -10.39 18.77
C ALA A 161 28.18 -10.99 19.47
N LYS A 162 27.11 -11.32 18.73
CA LYS A 162 25.90 -11.95 19.27
C LYS A 162 26.20 -13.32 19.88
N MET A 163 27.10 -14.11 19.31
CA MET A 163 27.54 -15.38 19.90
C MET A 163 28.23 -15.16 21.26
N GLN A 164 29.13 -14.19 21.36
CA GLN A 164 29.80 -13.86 22.63
C GLN A 164 28.81 -13.35 23.68
N GLU A 165 27.84 -12.54 23.25
CA GLU A 165 26.75 -12.06 24.10
C GLU A 165 25.89 -13.23 24.60
N GLN A 166 25.51 -14.16 23.73
CA GLN A 166 24.72 -15.35 24.08
C GLN A 166 25.47 -16.29 25.03
N VAL A 167 26.77 -16.52 24.80
CA VAL A 167 27.62 -17.31 25.71
C VAL A 167 27.71 -16.64 27.07
N SER A 168 27.95 -15.33 27.10
CA SER A 168 28.02 -14.55 28.35
C SER A 168 26.69 -14.54 29.09
N ALA A 169 25.56 -14.38 28.38
CA ALA A 169 24.23 -14.46 28.94
C ALA A 169 23.93 -15.85 29.52
N SER A 170 24.37 -16.92 28.86
CA SER A 170 24.25 -18.30 29.36
C SER A 170 25.11 -18.53 30.60
N LEU A 171 26.33 -18.00 30.64
CA LEU A 171 27.19 -18.07 31.83
C LEU A 171 26.59 -17.28 33.00
N ARG A 172 26.02 -16.09 32.74
CA ARG A 172 25.30 -15.30 33.75
C ARG A 172 24.06 -16.04 34.27
N SER A 173 23.24 -16.62 33.39
CA SER A 173 22.06 -17.38 33.82
C SER A 173 22.43 -18.62 34.64
N MET A 174 23.51 -19.33 34.27
CA MET A 174 24.06 -20.43 35.07
C MET A 174 24.59 -19.93 36.43
N SER A 175 25.27 -18.78 36.46
CA SER A 175 25.78 -18.18 37.71
C SER A 175 24.66 -17.66 38.61
N GLU A 176 23.57 -17.13 38.06
CA GLU A 176 22.38 -16.70 38.80
C GLU A 176 21.62 -17.88 39.40
N VAL A 177 21.62 -19.04 38.72
CA VAL A 177 21.06 -20.30 39.23
C VAL A 177 21.97 -20.94 40.30
N ALA A 178 23.29 -20.74 40.19
CA ALA A 178 24.28 -21.29 41.13
C ALA A 178 24.57 -20.39 42.35
N ALA A 179 24.04 -19.16 42.39
CA ALA A 179 24.19 -18.27 43.54
C ALA A 179 23.38 -18.81 44.75
N PRO A 180 24.00 -19.03 45.93
CA PRO A 180 23.30 -19.49 47.12
C PRO A 180 22.41 -18.35 47.63
N GLY A 181 21.11 -18.41 47.30
CA GLY A 181 20.13 -17.40 47.72
C GLY A 181 18.93 -17.23 46.79
N ASN A 182 18.94 -17.80 45.58
CA ASN A 182 17.83 -17.64 44.61
C ASN A 182 17.04 -18.93 44.31
N THR A 183 17.25 -19.99 45.10
CA THR A 183 16.27 -21.09 45.18
C THR A 183 15.12 -20.60 46.05
N PRO A 184 13.89 -20.47 45.53
CA PRO A 184 12.76 -20.01 46.34
C PRO A 184 12.65 -20.92 47.56
N SER A 185 12.61 -20.31 48.75
CA SER A 185 12.48 -21.10 49.98
C SER A 185 11.14 -21.83 49.94
N LEU A 186 11.07 -23.02 50.55
CA LEU A 186 9.81 -23.78 50.60
C LEU A 186 8.67 -22.95 51.21
N ASP A 187 9.00 -21.98 52.07
CA ASP A 187 8.02 -21.05 52.66
C ASP A 187 7.52 -19.99 51.67
N GLU A 188 8.37 -19.40 50.82
CA GLU A 188 7.90 -18.48 49.77
C GLU A 188 7.01 -19.19 48.73
N VAL A 189 7.31 -20.46 48.44
CA VAL A 189 6.46 -21.29 47.57
C VAL A 189 5.12 -21.59 48.26
N ARG A 190 5.14 -21.90 49.57
CA ARG A 190 3.93 -22.09 50.38
C ARG A 190 3.05 -20.84 50.36
N ASP A 191 3.60 -19.66 50.63
CA ASP A 191 2.86 -18.39 50.60
C ASP A 191 2.25 -18.10 49.23
N LYS A 192 2.95 -18.44 48.15
CA LYS A 192 2.47 -18.27 46.77
C LYS A 192 1.33 -19.24 46.44
N ILE A 193 1.39 -20.47 46.95
CA ILE A 193 0.31 -21.46 46.84
C ILE A 193 -0.89 -21.01 47.66
N GLU A 194 -0.71 -20.57 48.90
CA GLU A 194 -1.79 -20.06 49.75
C GLU A 194 -2.46 -18.82 49.15
N LYS A 195 -1.67 -17.90 48.57
CA LYS A 195 -2.22 -16.75 47.84
C LYS A 195 -3.02 -17.15 46.61
N ARG A 196 -2.56 -18.16 45.85
CA ARG A 196 -3.33 -18.70 44.71
C ARG A 196 -4.60 -19.39 45.17
N TYR A 197 -4.53 -20.15 46.26
CA TYR A 197 -5.66 -20.85 46.85
C TYR A 197 -6.73 -19.88 47.35
N THR A 198 -6.34 -18.85 48.11
CA THR A 198 -7.25 -17.80 48.60
C THR A 198 -7.81 -16.94 47.48
N THR A 199 -7.02 -16.65 46.43
CA THR A 199 -7.53 -15.95 45.23
C THR A 199 -8.57 -16.79 44.49
N ALA A 200 -8.34 -18.10 44.35
CA ALA A 200 -9.30 -19.01 43.72
C ALA A 200 -10.58 -19.15 44.55
N LEU A 201 -10.48 -19.23 45.89
CA LEU A 201 -11.61 -19.19 46.82
C LEU A 201 -12.40 -17.88 46.70
N GLY A 202 -11.71 -16.73 46.67
CA GLY A 202 -12.37 -15.43 46.47
C GLY A 202 -13.04 -15.29 45.10
N GLN A 203 -12.44 -15.87 44.04
CA GLN A 203 -13.08 -15.94 42.72
C GLN A 203 -14.32 -16.86 42.72
N ALA A 204 -14.30 -17.97 43.47
CA ALA A 204 -15.45 -18.85 43.63
C ALA A 204 -16.59 -18.20 44.44
N GLU A 205 -16.28 -17.46 45.51
CA GLU A 205 -17.26 -16.66 46.26
C GLU A 205 -17.85 -15.51 45.43
N LEU A 206 -17.02 -14.85 44.60
CA LEU A 206 -17.48 -13.85 43.64
C LEU A 206 -18.37 -14.46 42.56
N ALA A 207 -18.07 -15.66 42.06
CA ALA A 207 -18.92 -16.35 41.09
C ALA A 207 -20.30 -16.68 41.72
N GLN A 208 -20.34 -17.16 42.97
CA GLN A 208 -21.57 -17.40 43.71
C GLN A 208 -22.38 -16.11 44.00
N ASN A 209 -21.72 -14.98 44.29
CA ASN A 209 -22.39 -13.72 44.64
C ASN A 209 -22.59 -12.75 43.45
N SER A 210 -22.13 -13.14 42.25
CA SER A 210 -22.25 -12.32 41.05
C SER A 210 -23.73 -12.07 40.70
N VAL A 211 -24.01 -10.89 40.17
CA VAL A 211 -25.35 -10.52 39.65
C VAL A 211 -25.79 -11.51 38.55
N GLN A 212 -24.84 -12.08 37.81
CA GLN A 212 -25.07 -13.17 36.85
C GLN A 212 -25.60 -14.45 37.53
N GLY A 213 -25.05 -14.86 38.67
CA GLY A 213 -25.53 -16.00 39.46
C GLY A 213 -26.96 -15.79 39.98
N ARG A 214 -27.24 -14.60 40.54
CA ARG A 214 -28.61 -14.20 40.94
C ARG A 214 -29.58 -14.11 39.76
N MET A 215 -29.11 -13.71 38.58
CA MET A 215 -29.94 -13.67 37.38
C MET A 215 -30.25 -15.08 36.86
N LEU A 216 -29.29 -16.01 36.94
CA LEU A 216 -29.50 -17.42 36.59
C LEU A 216 -30.50 -18.10 37.55
N GLU A 217 -30.43 -17.77 38.84
CA GLU A 217 -31.35 -18.26 39.87
C GLU A 217 -32.77 -17.69 39.67
N VAL A 218 -32.90 -16.41 39.31
CA VAL A 218 -34.20 -15.81 38.92
C VAL A 218 -34.74 -16.44 37.64
N GLN A 219 -33.88 -16.78 36.67
CA GLN A 219 -34.29 -17.42 35.43
C GLN A 219 -34.74 -18.87 35.66
N GLN A 220 -34.08 -19.61 36.56
CA GLN A 220 -34.54 -20.92 37.05
C GLN A 220 -35.87 -20.80 37.79
N ALA A 221 -36.00 -19.87 38.73
CA ALA A 221 -37.25 -19.63 39.46
C ALA A 221 -38.42 -19.26 38.52
N THR A 222 -38.15 -18.50 37.45
CA THR A 222 -39.16 -18.16 36.42
C THR A 222 -39.57 -19.39 35.61
N THR A 223 -38.63 -20.29 35.31
CA THR A 223 -38.89 -21.53 34.57
C THR A 223 -39.66 -22.54 35.43
N ASP A 224 -39.32 -22.65 36.71
CA ASP A 224 -40.04 -23.49 37.68
C ASP A 224 -41.46 -22.96 37.92
N PHE A 225 -41.64 -21.63 38.02
CA PHE A 225 -42.97 -21.02 38.10
C PHE A 225 -43.79 -21.27 36.82
N ALA A 226 -43.18 -21.13 35.64
CA ALA A 226 -43.83 -21.45 34.37
C ALA A 226 -44.18 -22.94 34.27
N GLY A 227 -43.33 -23.83 34.79
CA GLY A 227 -43.55 -25.26 34.90
C GLY A 227 -44.73 -25.59 35.82
N GLN A 228 -44.78 -25.00 37.01
CA GLN A 228 -45.90 -25.18 37.94
C GLN A 228 -47.21 -24.65 37.34
N SER A 229 -47.20 -23.47 36.72
CA SER A 229 -48.38 -22.92 36.04
C SER A 229 -48.87 -23.81 34.90
N ARG A 230 -47.95 -24.39 34.11
CA ARG A 230 -48.28 -25.37 33.07
C ARG A 230 -48.87 -26.64 33.66
N LEU A 231 -48.34 -27.11 34.80
CA LEU A 231 -48.80 -28.29 35.50
C LEU A 231 -50.18 -28.07 36.13
N GLU A 232 -50.45 -26.87 36.64
CA GLU A 232 -51.77 -26.43 37.13
C GLU A 232 -52.79 -26.36 35.99
N GLN A 233 -52.41 -25.82 34.83
CA GLN A 233 -53.24 -25.81 33.61
C GLN A 233 -53.52 -27.23 33.11
N ILE A 234 -52.52 -28.13 33.16
CA ILE A 234 -52.72 -29.54 32.82
C ILE A 234 -53.68 -30.19 33.82
N ARG A 235 -53.55 -29.92 35.13
CA ARG A 235 -54.46 -30.42 36.16
C ARG A 235 -55.89 -29.89 35.98
N ALA A 236 -56.04 -28.61 35.65
CA ALA A 236 -57.32 -28.01 35.29
C ALA A 236 -57.91 -28.63 34.02
N SER A 237 -57.08 -28.97 33.03
CA SER A 237 -57.52 -29.66 31.80
C SER A 237 -57.89 -31.13 32.02
N MET A 238 -57.37 -31.76 33.08
CA MET A 238 -57.75 -33.12 33.51
C MET A 238 -59.03 -33.14 34.36
N ASN A 239 -59.36 -32.05 35.06
CA ASN A 239 -60.65 -31.85 35.73
C ASN A 239 -61.68 -31.27 34.74
N GLY A 240 -61.99 -32.05 33.71
CA GLY A 240 -62.69 -31.64 32.47
C GLY A 240 -63.98 -30.81 32.59
N PRO A 241 -64.42 -30.23 31.45
CA PRO A 241 -65.44 -29.19 31.37
C PRO A 241 -66.84 -29.72 31.70
N GLY A 242 -67.29 -29.49 32.93
CA GLY A 242 -68.68 -29.59 33.34
C GLY A 242 -69.27 -28.20 33.59
N GLN A 243 -69.97 -27.68 32.58
CA GLN A 243 -70.98 -26.62 32.67
C GLN A 243 -70.52 -25.21 33.07
N VAL A 244 -70.52 -24.29 32.10
CA VAL A 244 -71.11 -22.96 32.31
C VAL A 244 -71.81 -22.51 31.02
N THR A 245 -73.12 -22.66 31.07
CA THR A 245 -74.13 -22.08 30.19
C THR A 245 -74.17 -20.55 30.37
N GLN A 246 -74.06 -19.83 29.25
CA GLN A 246 -74.85 -18.65 28.84
C GLN A 246 -75.08 -17.50 29.84
N GLY A 247 -74.70 -16.28 29.44
CA GLY A 247 -75.25 -15.05 30.03
C GLY A 247 -74.39 -13.80 29.90
N GLN A 248 -74.50 -13.12 28.76
CA GLN A 248 -74.18 -11.67 28.59
C GLN A 248 -75.43 -10.84 29.03
N PRO A 249 -75.47 -9.48 29.17
CA PRO A 249 -74.46 -8.37 29.17
C PRO A 249 -74.59 -7.37 30.36
N ALA A 250 -73.69 -6.37 30.44
CA ALA A 250 -73.91 -4.93 30.78
C ALA A 250 -72.66 -4.34 31.44
N ALA A 251 -72.28 -3.06 31.40
CA ALA A 251 -72.51 -1.87 30.57
C ALA A 251 -71.73 -0.72 31.27
N GLY A 252 -71.26 0.30 30.55
CA GLY A 252 -70.82 1.60 31.12
C GLY A 252 -69.31 1.88 31.03
N GLN A 253 -68.77 2.38 29.91
CA GLN A 253 -68.68 3.79 29.46
C GLN A 253 -67.52 4.61 30.10
N THR A 254 -66.52 5.02 29.30
CA THR A 254 -66.40 6.41 28.75
C THR A 254 -65.16 6.56 27.84
N GLN A 255 -65.41 7.05 26.63
CA GLN A 255 -64.52 7.76 25.68
C GLN A 255 -64.48 9.28 26.07
N PRO A 256 -63.75 10.22 25.41
CA PRO A 256 -63.35 10.22 23.98
C PRO A 256 -62.00 10.90 23.54
N ALA A 257 -61.66 10.61 22.26
CA ALA A 257 -60.96 11.41 21.23
C ALA A 257 -59.43 11.69 21.37
N GLN A 258 -58.54 11.66 20.36
CA GLN A 258 -58.61 12.09 18.94
C GLN A 258 -57.50 11.44 18.05
N THR A 259 -57.87 11.06 16.81
CA THR A 259 -57.23 11.22 15.46
C THR A 259 -55.69 11.36 15.32
N GLN A 260 -54.97 10.83 14.32
CA GLN A 260 -55.20 10.77 12.86
C GLN A 260 -54.07 9.97 12.15
N ALA A 261 -54.19 9.79 10.83
CA ALA A 261 -53.54 8.81 9.96
C ALA A 261 -52.18 9.30 9.30
N PRO A 262 -51.68 8.76 8.14
CA PRO A 262 -50.36 8.11 8.05
C PRO A 262 -49.41 8.61 6.90
N GLN A 263 -48.25 7.91 6.73
CA GLN A 263 -47.34 7.86 5.54
C GLN A 263 -46.42 9.09 5.24
N PRO A 264 -45.39 9.04 4.35
CA PRO A 264 -44.70 7.94 3.62
C PRO A 264 -43.13 8.03 3.58
N ALA A 265 -42.48 7.06 2.88
CA ALA A 265 -41.06 7.03 2.44
C ALA A 265 -40.74 8.08 1.33
N PRO A 266 -39.50 8.27 0.75
CA PRO A 266 -38.73 7.25 0.00
C PRO A 266 -37.18 7.43 -0.10
N ALA A 267 -36.57 6.61 -0.98
CA ALA A 267 -35.16 6.26 -1.22
C ALA A 267 -34.34 7.16 -2.19
N GLN A 268 -33.04 6.85 -2.37
CA GLN A 268 -32.21 6.84 -3.62
C GLN A 268 -30.73 6.45 -3.29
N ALA A 269 -30.14 5.32 -3.72
CA ALA A 269 -29.61 4.86 -5.05
C ALA A 269 -28.09 5.18 -5.28
N PRO A 270 -27.36 4.63 -6.28
CA PRO A 270 -27.03 3.22 -6.53
C PRO A 270 -25.52 2.95 -6.87
N THR A 271 -25.13 1.67 -6.94
CA THR A 271 -23.81 1.16 -7.40
C THR A 271 -23.72 1.08 -8.93
N GLN A 272 -22.58 1.49 -9.50
CA GLN A 272 -22.25 1.31 -10.92
C GLN A 272 -21.15 0.27 -11.14
N GLN A 273 -21.38 -0.53 -12.17
CA GLN A 273 -20.61 -1.67 -12.66
C GLN A 273 -20.06 -1.29 -14.04
N TYR A 274 -18.76 -1.50 -14.28
CA TYR A 274 -18.12 -1.16 -15.57
C TYR A 274 -17.47 -2.41 -16.20
N ALA A 275 -17.79 -2.65 -17.47
CA ALA A 275 -17.25 -3.69 -18.35
C ALA A 275 -16.54 -3.03 -19.57
N PRO A 276 -15.60 -3.71 -20.27
CA PRO A 276 -14.69 -3.08 -21.24
C PRO A 276 -15.22 -3.14 -22.70
N PRO A 277 -14.72 -2.28 -23.62
CA PRO A 277 -15.08 -2.37 -25.04
C PRO A 277 -14.08 -3.20 -25.86
N GLN A 278 -14.64 -3.95 -26.82
CA GLN A 278 -13.93 -4.60 -27.93
C GLN A 278 -13.69 -3.62 -29.09
N GLN A 279 -12.55 -3.78 -29.77
CA GLN A 279 -12.19 -3.12 -31.03
C GLN A 279 -12.74 -3.89 -32.24
N ASN A 280 -13.32 -3.14 -33.20
CA ASN A 280 -13.15 -3.42 -34.63
C ASN A 280 -11.96 -2.60 -35.12
#